data_AF-D3EJR2-F1
#
_entry.id   AF-D3EJR2-F1
#
_cell.length_a   1.000
_cell.length_b   1.000
_cell.length_c   1.000
_cell.angle_alpha   90.00
_cell.angle_beta   90.00
_cell.angle_gamma   90.00
#
_symmetry.space_group_name_H-M   'P 1'
#
loop_
_entity.id
_entity.type
_entity.pdbx_description
1 polymer ?
#
loop_
_entity_poly.entity_id
_entity_poly.type
_entity_poly.pdbx_seq_one_letter_code
_entity_poly.pdbx_strand_id
1 'polypeptide(L)' 'MTEIRKQIGSILSEVLNTPIPPQGNPKRGELPNWDSLKHMELILRLEEQFDVRFSIREVAGIQSLDDIARIIEVKS' A
#
# COMPACT_ATOMS: atom_id res chain seq x y z
N MET A 1 -7.23 11.06 -5.47
CA MET A 1 -6.47 11.25 -4.21
C MET A 1 -7.16 10.71 -2.97
N THR A 2 -8.22 11.34 -2.42
CA THR A 2 -8.73 10.93 -1.08
C THR A 2 -9.36 9.54 -1.06
N GLU A 3 -10.08 9.14 -2.12
CA GLU A 3 -10.78 7.84 -2.13
C GLU A 3 -9.86 6.66 -2.37
N ILE A 4 -8.94 6.76 -3.35
CA ILE A 4 -7.87 5.76 -3.59
C ILE A 4 -7.05 5.55 -2.31
N ARG A 5 -6.67 6.62 -1.62
CA ARG A 5 -5.95 6.52 -0.34
C ARG A 5 -6.72 5.77 0.73
N LYS A 6 -8.03 6.03 0.87
CA LYS A 6 -8.87 5.31 1.85
C LYS A 6 -8.92 3.82 1.53
N GLN A 7 -9.08 3.47 0.25
CA GLN A 7 -9.09 2.07 -0.19
C GLN A 7 -7.75 1.38 0.11
N ILE A 8 -6.63 2.01 -0.24
CA ILE A 8 -5.28 1.50 0.08
C ILE A 8 -5.12 1.37 1.60
N GLY A 9 -5.56 2.37 2.38
CA GLY A 9 -5.50 2.36 3.83
C GLY A 9 -6.30 1.22 4.46
N SER A 10 -7.48 0.88 3.91
CA SER A 10 -8.28 -0.27 4.35
C SER A 10 -7.52 -1.58 4.10
N ILE A 11 -7.01 -1.79 2.89
CA ILE A 11 -6.27 -3.00 2.54
C ILE A 11 -5.02 -3.13 3.42
N LEU A 12 -4.29 -2.04 3.62
CA LEU A 12 -3.11 -2.01 4.47
C LEU A 12 -3.46 -2.33 5.93
N SER A 13 -4.56 -1.75 6.44
CA SER A 13 -5.05 -2.04 7.79
C SER A 13 -5.40 -3.52 7.98
N GLU A 14 -6.03 -4.14 6.98
CA GLU A 14 -6.36 -5.57 6.99
C GLU A 14 -5.10 -6.44 6.94
N VAL A 15 -4.19 -6.17 6.00
CA VAL A 15 -2.96 -6.95 5.80
C VAL A 15 -2.07 -6.88 7.04
N LEU A 16 -1.92 -5.69 7.63
CA LEU A 16 -1.08 -5.46 8.81
C LEU A 16 -1.79 -5.80 10.13
N ASN A 17 -3.10 -6.07 10.09
CA ASN A 17 -3.95 -6.23 11.27
C ASN A 17 -3.75 -5.07 12.27
N THR A 18 -3.72 -3.84 11.78
CA THR A 18 -3.45 -2.64 12.56
C THR A 18 -4.28 -1.47 12.04
N PRO A 19 -5.05 -0.76 12.88
CA PRO A 19 -5.83 0.38 12.44
C PRO A 19 -4.96 1.48 11.85
N ILE A 20 -5.31 1.94 10.65
CA ILE A 20 -4.63 3.06 9.99
C ILE A 20 -5.59 4.25 9.93
N PRO A 21 -5.24 5.40 10.53
CA PRO A 21 -6.11 6.57 10.49
C PRO A 21 -6.27 7.05 9.04
N PRO A 22 -7.44 7.59 8.64
CA PRO A 22 -7.70 7.95 7.23
C PRO A 22 -6.77 9.01 6.65
N GLN A 23 -6.18 9.84 7.50
CA GLN A 23 -5.20 10.88 7.17
C GLN A 23 -3.75 10.46 7.45
N GLY A 24 -3.53 9.19 7.83
CA GLY A 24 -2.21 8.65 8.07
C GLY A 24 -1.45 8.39 6.77
N ASN A 25 -0.13 8.55 6.83
CA ASN A 25 0.80 8.01 5.84
C ASN A 25 1.73 7.01 6.53
N PRO A 26 1.26 5.80 6.85
CA PRO A 26 2.08 4.78 7.49
C PRO A 26 3.33 4.53 6.64
N LYS A 27 4.48 4.48 7.30
CA LYS A 27 5.74 4.14 6.65
C LYS A 27 6.19 2.76 7.07
N ARG A 28 6.70 2.00 6.10
CA ARG A 28 7.18 0.63 6.32
C ARG A 28 8.26 0.56 7.41
N GLY A 29 9.20 1.51 7.41
CA GLY A 29 10.26 1.57 8.42
C GLY A 29 9.80 1.94 9.83
N GLU A 30 8.57 2.44 9.99
CA GLU A 30 7.99 2.87 11.28
C GLU A 30 7.01 1.80 11.85
N LEU A 31 6.65 0.79 11.06
CA LEU A 31 5.67 -0.24 11.41
C LEU A 31 6.32 -1.63 11.43
N PRO A 32 6.60 -2.22 12.62
CA PRO A 32 7.28 -3.51 12.73
C PRO A 32 6.56 -4.68 12.06
N ASN A 33 5.23 -4.61 11.97
CA ASN A 33 4.39 -5.60 11.31
C ASN A 33 4.37 -5.47 9.78
N TRP A 34 4.92 -4.40 9.21
CA TRP A 34 5.07 -4.24 7.76
C TRP A 34 6.38 -4.86 7.27
N ASP A 35 6.51 -6.17 7.49
CA ASP A 35 7.65 -6.96 7.04
C ASP A 35 7.60 -7.27 5.53
N SER A 36 8.56 -8.06 5.04
CA SER A 36 8.63 -8.45 3.62
C SER A 36 7.45 -9.32 3.16
N LEU A 37 6.91 -10.18 4.03
CA LEU A 37 5.79 -11.05 3.67
C LEU A 37 4.50 -10.24 3.55
N LYS A 38 4.22 -9.39 4.54
CA LYS A 38 3.08 -8.47 4.52
C LYS A 38 3.18 -7.44 3.41
N HIS A 39 4.39 -6.99 3.09
CA HIS A 39 4.60 -6.15 1.92
C HIS A 39 4.20 -6.85 0.63
N MET A 40 4.61 -8.11 0.40
CA MET A 40 4.20 -8.84 -0.80
C MET A 40 2.71 -9.15 -0.84
N GLU A 41 2.11 -9.52 0.30
CA GLU A 41 0.66 -9.72 0.42
C GLU A 41 -0.11 -8.45 0.03
N LEU A 42 0.33 -7.28 0.54
CA LEU A 42 -0.23 -5.99 0.19
C LEU A 42 -0.17 -5.72 -1.32
N ILE A 43 0.99 -5.93 -1.95
CA ILE A 43 1.14 -5.70 -3.40
C ILE A 43 0.15 -6.55 -4.20
N LEU A 44 0.03 -7.84 -3.88
CA LEU A 44 -0.88 -8.74 -4.59
C LEU A 44 -2.35 -8.29 -4.48
N ARG A 45 -2.79 -7.89 -3.27
CA ARG A 45 -4.17 -7.39 -3.07
C ARG A 45 -4.44 -6.07 -3.80
N LEU A 46 -3.42 -5.20 -3.89
CA LEU A 46 -3.54 -3.95 -4.64
C LEU A 46 -3.60 -4.19 -6.15
N GLU A 47 -2.80 -5.11 -6.69
CA GLU A 47 -2.87 -5.50 -8.10
C GLU A 47 -4.28 -6.01 -8.45
N GLU A 48 -4.84 -6.89 -7.62
CA GLU A 48 -6.19 -7.44 -7.81
C GLU A 48 -7.28 -6.35 -7.71
N GLN A 49 -7.21 -5.49 -6.69
CA GLN A 49 -8.23 -4.48 -6.45
C GLN A 49 -8.28 -3.39 -7.51
N PHE A 50 -7.12 -2.96 -8.01
CA PHE A 50 -7.01 -1.81 -8.92
C PHE A 50 -6.76 -2.22 -10.38
N ASP A 51 -6.68 -3.52 -10.67
CA ASP A 51 -6.33 -4.07 -11.99
C ASP A 51 -5.03 -3.48 -12.56
N VAL A 52 -4.01 -3.38 -11.71
CA VAL A 52 -2.68 -2.86 -12.05
C VAL A 52 -1.59 -3.91 -11.86
N ARG A 53 -0.41 -3.67 -12.43
CA ARG A 53 0.81 -4.46 -12.18
C ARG A 53 1.95 -3.59 -11.67
N PHE A 54 2.55 -3.99 -10.56
CA PHE A 54 3.75 -3.38 -10.01
C PHE A 54 4.99 -4.09 -10.56
N SER A 55 5.93 -3.31 -11.09
CA SER A 55 7.27 -3.79 -11.40
C SER A 55 8.07 -4.03 -10.13
N ILE A 56 9.10 -4.88 -10.22
CA ILE A 56 10.02 -5.14 -9.10
C ILE A 56 10.64 -3.85 -8.57
N ARG A 57 10.94 -2.89 -9.45
CA ARG A 57 11.49 -1.58 -9.07
C ARG A 57 10.49 -0.74 -8.28
N GLU A 58 9.22 -0.73 -8.69
CA GLU A 58 8.15 -0.03 -7.97
C GLU A 58 7.95 -0.65 -6.59
N VAL A 59 7.86 -1.99 -6.51
CA VAL A 59 7.75 -2.72 -5.24
C VAL A 59 8.89 -2.36 -4.29
N ALA A 60 10.14 -2.43 -4.76
CA ALA A 60 11.31 -2.08 -3.95
C ALA A 60 11.32 -0.60 -3.49
N GLY A 61 10.70 0.29 -4.27
CA GLY A 61 10.61 1.73 -3.99
C GLY A 61 9.50 2.13 -3.02
N ILE A 62 8.53 1.25 -2.73
CA ILE A 62 7.40 1.56 -1.84
C ILE A 62 7.88 1.60 -0.39
N GLN A 63 7.81 2.78 0.22
CA GLN A 63 8.16 3.00 1.63
C GLN A 63 6.98 3.48 2.46
N SER A 64 5.90 3.92 1.81
CA SER A 64 4.75 4.54 2.46
C SER A 64 3.45 4.34 1.67
N LEU A 65 2.31 4.54 2.32
CA LEU A 65 1.00 4.52 1.66
C LEU A 65 0.94 5.53 0.50
N ASP A 66 1.56 6.69 0.68
CA ASP A 66 1.63 7.75 -0.34
C ASP A 66 2.35 7.30 -1.61
N ASP A 67 3.39 6.47 -1.48
CA ASP A 67 4.11 5.94 -2.64
C ASP A 67 3.21 5.02 -3.45
N ILE A 68 2.45 4.16 -2.76
CA ILE A 68 1.48 3.26 -3.38
C ILE A 68 0.42 4.07 -4.13
N ALA A 69 -0.17 5.07 -3.46
CA ALA A 69 -1.20 5.90 -4.06
C ALA A 69 -0.69 6.60 -5.33
N ARG A 70 0.53 7.14 -5.30
CA ARG A 70 1.16 7.77 -6.47
C ARG A 70 1.37 6.79 -7.62
N ILE A 71 1.81 5.56 -7.35
CA ILE A 71 2.04 4.56 -8.41
C ILE A 71 0.72 4.13 -9.05
N ILE A 72 -0.32 3.87 -8.24
CA ILE A 72 -1.64 3.49 -8.74
C ILE A 72 -2.25 4.63 -9.56
N GLU A 73 -2.19 5.87 -9.08
CA GLU A 73 -2.70 7.04 -9.81
C GLU A 73 -2.03 7.27 -11.18
N VAL A 74 -0.79 6.80 -11.39
CA VAL A 74 -0.12 6.89 -12.69
C VAL A 74 -0.54 5.76 -13.63
N LYS A 75 -1.01 4.63 -13.10
CA LYS A 75 -1.38 3.43 -13.87
C LYS A 75 -2.88 3.35 -14.19
N SER A 76 -3.73 3.94 -13.35
CA SER A 76 -5.18 4.07 -13.55
C SER A 76 -5.55 5.24 -14.45
#